data_AF-T1BSQ6-F1
#
_entry.id   AF-T1BSQ6-F1
#
_cell.length_a   1.000
_cell.length_b   1.000
_cell.length_c   1.000
_cell.angle_alpha   90.00
_cell.angle_beta   90.00
_cell.angle_gamma   90.00
#
_symmetry.space_group_name_H-M   'P 1'
#
loop_
_entity.id
_entity.type
_entity.pdbx_description
1 polymer ?
#
loop_
_entity_poly.entity_id
_entity_poly.type
_entity_poly.pdbx_seq_one_letter_code
_entity_poly.pdbx_strand_id
1 'polypeptide(L)'
;SAVGGYAYDAAGRRITMTAGSQATVSYTYDAANRLTNITQGSEEVGVSYDAANRRIELTLPNGVTTTYGYDAASDLTGLNYADANGSVLGNIAYTYNTAGQRSGESGSLASNVLPPAITTPASMTA
;
A
#
# COMPACT_ATOMS: atom_id res chain seq x y z
N SER A 1 26.56 17.58 -20.48
CA SER A 1 26.18 16.92 -19.23
C SER A 1 24.68 16.85 -19.14
N ALA A 2 24.09 15.69 -18.82
CA ALA A 2 22.66 15.62 -18.59
C ALA A 2 22.34 16.29 -17.24
N VAL A 3 21.67 17.45 -17.30
CA VAL A 3 21.17 18.18 -16.13
C VAL A 3 19.83 17.58 -15.73
N GLY A 4 19.67 17.23 -14.46
CA GLY A 4 18.37 16.87 -13.90
C GLY A 4 17.51 18.12 -13.69
N GLY A 5 16.20 17.97 -13.81
CA GLY A 5 15.25 19.09 -13.69
C GLY A 5 13.87 18.64 -13.22
N TYR A 6 13.10 19.61 -12.73
CA TYR A 6 11.71 19.42 -12.33
C TYR A 6 10.84 20.45 -13.04
N ALA A 7 9.64 20.05 -13.45
CA ALA A 7 8.60 20.98 -13.86
C ALA A 7 7.40 20.87 -12.92
N TYR A 8 6.69 21.98 -12.77
CA TYR A 8 5.55 22.11 -11.87
C TYR A 8 4.36 22.72 -12.63
N ASP A 9 3.15 22.37 -12.22
CA ASP A 9 1.93 23.03 -12.68
C ASP A 9 1.68 24.36 -11.95
N ALA A 10 0.59 25.04 -12.30
CA ALA A 10 0.21 26.32 -11.70
C ALA A 10 -0.12 26.24 -10.20
N ALA A 11 -0.43 25.03 -9.70
CA ALA A 11 -0.66 24.77 -8.27
C ALA A 11 0.66 24.42 -7.53
N GLY A 12 1.80 24.47 -8.21
CA GLY A 12 3.10 24.11 -7.64
C GLY A 12 3.30 22.60 -7.46
N ARG A 13 2.47 21.76 -8.08
CA ARG A 13 2.60 20.30 -8.02
C ARG A 13 3.57 19.86 -9.11
N ARG A 14 4.49 18.95 -8.78
CA ARG A 14 5.52 18.47 -9.71
C ARG A 14 4.87 17.63 -10.79
N ILE A 15 4.97 18.01 -12.06
CA ILE A 15 4.42 17.25 -13.18
C ILE A 15 5.47 16.42 -13.92
N THR A 16 6.75 16.80 -13.81
CA THR A 16 7.85 16.01 -14.39
C THR A 16 9.12 16.03 -13.54
N MET A 17 9.93 14.98 -13.69
CA MET A 17 11.32 14.91 -13.24
C MET A 17 12.19 14.28 -14.35
N THR A 18 13.30 14.93 -14.67
CA THR A 18 14.34 14.36 -15.53
C THR A 18 15.60 14.10 -14.70
N ALA A 19 16.28 12.99 -14.98
CA ALA A 19 17.49 12.60 -14.25
C ALA A 19 18.49 11.91 -15.18
N GLY A 20 19.50 12.65 -15.63
CA GLY A 20 20.52 12.09 -16.51
C GLY A 20 19.95 11.70 -17.87
N SER A 21 20.30 10.51 -18.35
CA SER A 21 19.78 9.90 -19.58
C SER A 21 18.58 8.99 -19.35
N GLN A 22 18.00 8.98 -18.14
CA GLN A 22 16.83 8.15 -17.84
C GLN A 22 15.57 8.71 -18.51
N ALA A 23 14.58 7.85 -18.73
CA ALA A 23 13.25 8.29 -19.14
C ALA A 23 12.70 9.31 -18.13
N THR A 24 12.06 10.35 -18.66
CA THR A 24 11.34 11.35 -17.86
C THR A 24 10.28 10.67 -17.01
N VAL A 25 10.24 11.03 -15.73
CA VAL A 25 9.15 10.65 -14.83
C VAL A 25 8.06 11.69 -14.95
N SER A 26 6.83 11.27 -15.18
CA SER A 26 5.65 12.15 -15.19
C SER A 26 4.73 11.81 -14.03
N TYR A 27 4.07 12.82 -13.48
CA TYR A 27 3.17 12.71 -12.35
C TYR A 27 1.81 13.31 -12.72
N THR A 28 0.73 12.60 -12.41
CA THR A 28 -0.64 13.12 -12.60
C THR A 28 -1.36 13.20 -11.26
N TYR A 29 -2.30 14.14 -11.18
CA TYR A 29 -3.02 14.43 -9.96
C TYR A 29 -4.51 14.56 -10.25
N ASP A 30 -5.34 14.20 -9.29
CA ASP A 30 -6.77 14.50 -9.34
C ASP A 30 -7.10 15.95 -8.97
N ALA A 31 -8.38 16.29 -9.01
CA ALA A 31 -8.90 17.61 -8.65
C ALA A 31 -8.72 17.96 -7.16
N ALA A 32 -8.46 16.98 -6.30
CA ALA A 32 -8.17 17.16 -4.88
C ALA A 32 -6.65 17.27 -4.60
N ASN A 33 -5.83 17.44 -5.64
CA ASN A 33 -4.37 17.54 -5.56
C ASN A 33 -3.68 16.26 -5.05
N ARG A 34 -4.29 15.09 -5.22
CA ARG A 34 -3.71 13.81 -4.85
C ARG A 34 -3.06 13.15 -6.06
N LEU A 35 -1.87 12.59 -5.88
CA LEU A 35 -1.12 11.89 -6.93
C LEU A 35 -1.88 10.64 -7.34
N THR A 36 -2.26 10.52 -8.61
CA THR A 36 -3.00 9.35 -9.13
C THR A 36 -2.16 8.47 -10.03
N ASN A 37 -1.10 8.99 -10.65
CA ASN A 37 -0.23 8.20 -11.50
C ASN A 37 1.22 8.66 -11.47
N ILE A 38 2.14 7.71 -11.59
CA ILE A 38 3.55 7.95 -11.91
C ILE A 38 3.90 7.11 -13.13
N THR A 39 4.46 7.72 -14.17
CA THR A 39 4.96 6.99 -15.36
C THR A 39 6.45 7.23 -15.57
N GLN A 40 7.21 6.20 -15.90
CA GLN A 40 8.60 6.31 -16.35
C GLN A 40 8.86 5.32 -17.49
N GLY A 41 8.92 5.82 -18.73
CA GLY A 41 9.02 4.94 -19.90
C GLY A 41 7.77 4.08 -20.04
N SER A 42 7.90 2.75 -19.98
CA SER A 42 6.78 1.80 -19.99
C SER A 42 6.25 1.47 -18.58
N GLU A 43 6.94 1.91 -17.53
CA GLU A 43 6.55 1.61 -16.15
C GLU A 43 5.47 2.59 -15.68
N GLU A 44 4.44 2.08 -15.00
CA GLU A 44 3.31 2.87 -14.50
C GLU A 44 2.93 2.45 -13.08
N VAL A 45 2.69 3.42 -12.20
CA VAL A 45 2.21 3.22 -10.84
C VAL A 45 0.92 4.00 -10.63
N GLY A 46 -0.19 3.28 -10.46
CA GLY A 46 -1.51 3.86 -10.20
C GLY A 46 -1.82 3.95 -8.71
N VAL A 47 -2.50 5.03 -8.30
CA VAL A 47 -2.97 5.21 -6.92
C VAL A 47 -4.41 5.74 -6.91
N SER A 48 -5.27 5.06 -6.17
CA SER A 48 -6.69 5.44 -6.00
C SER A 48 -6.98 5.80 -4.55
N TYR A 49 -7.96 6.67 -4.34
CA TYR A 49 -8.33 7.18 -3.02
C TYR A 49 -9.84 7.20 -2.82
N ASP A 50 -10.27 7.09 -1.56
CA ASP A 50 -11.66 7.34 -1.17
C ASP A 50 -11.95 8.84 -0.96
N ALA A 51 -13.20 9.15 -0.59
CA ALA A 51 -13.64 10.51 -0.30
C ALA A 51 -13.02 11.11 0.98
N ALA A 52 -12.44 10.28 1.86
CA ALA A 52 -11.75 10.70 3.07
C ALA A 52 -10.24 10.93 2.83
N ASN A 53 -9.79 10.95 1.57
CA ASN A 53 -8.38 11.08 1.17
C ASN A 53 -7.47 9.94 1.62
N ARG A 54 -8.04 8.76 1.86
CA ARG A 54 -7.28 7.55 2.19
C ARG A 54 -7.05 6.75 0.92
N ARG A 55 -5.84 6.21 0.75
CA ARG A 55 -5.52 5.36 -0.40
C ARG A 55 -6.32 4.07 -0.31
N ILE A 56 -7.04 3.70 -1.36
CA ILE A 56 -7.79 2.44 -1.41
C ILE A 56 -7.15 1.40 -2.32
N GLU A 57 -6.29 1.83 -3.25
CA GLU A 57 -5.57 0.94 -4.16
C GLU A 57 -4.21 1.52 -4.56
N LEU A 58 -3.22 0.63 -4.69
CA LEU A 58 -1.92 0.87 -5.32
C LEU A 58 -1.72 -0.21 -6.38
N THR A 59 -1.40 0.17 -7.61
CA THR A 59 -1.05 -0.74 -8.70
C THR A 59 0.41 -0.51 -9.09
N LEU A 60 1.21 -1.57 -9.06
CA LEU A 60 2.61 -1.54 -9.47
C LEU A 60 2.76 -1.83 -10.98
N PRO A 61 3.91 -1.53 -11.60
CA PRO A 61 4.07 -1.68 -13.04
C PRO A 61 3.92 -3.12 -13.56
N ASN A 62 4.20 -4.10 -12.70
CA ASN A 62 3.98 -5.52 -13.00
C ASN A 62 2.50 -5.96 -12.87
N GLY A 63 1.59 -5.01 -12.64
CA GLY A 63 0.16 -5.23 -12.45
C GLY A 63 -0.24 -5.76 -11.08
N VAL A 64 0.71 -5.97 -10.16
CA VAL A 64 0.38 -6.34 -8.78
C VAL A 64 -0.37 -5.19 -8.10
N THR A 65 -1.50 -5.51 -7.49
CA THR A 65 -2.32 -4.54 -6.76
C THR A 65 -2.21 -4.76 -5.25
N THR A 66 -2.33 -3.66 -4.50
CA THR A 66 -2.58 -3.66 -3.06
C THR A 66 -3.86 -2.88 -2.80
N THR A 67 -4.87 -3.52 -2.23
CA THR A 67 -6.10 -2.84 -1.78
C THR A 67 -6.08 -2.63 -0.28
N TYR A 68 -6.57 -1.48 0.16
CA TYR A 68 -6.49 -1.03 1.56
C TYR A 68 -7.89 -0.99 2.17
N GLY A 69 -8.07 -1.70 3.28
CA GLY A 69 -9.30 -1.68 4.08
C GLY A 69 -9.18 -0.76 5.28
N TYR A 70 -10.23 0.00 5.58
CA TYR A 70 -10.29 0.89 6.74
C TYR A 70 -11.57 0.69 7.53
N ASP A 71 -11.52 0.97 8.83
CA ASP A 71 -12.71 1.10 9.65
C ASP A 71 -13.30 2.52 9.64
N ALA A 72 -14.33 2.73 10.48
CA ALA A 72 -15.00 4.01 10.64
C ALA A 72 -14.14 5.07 11.35
N ALA A 73 -13.15 4.65 12.15
CA ALA A 73 -12.17 5.54 12.78
C ALA A 73 -11.04 5.93 11.83
N SER A 74 -11.02 5.37 10.61
CA SER A 74 -9.95 5.51 9.61
C SER A 74 -8.65 4.79 9.95
N ASP A 75 -8.72 3.79 10.82
CA ASP A 75 -7.62 2.88 11.06
C ASP A 75 -7.54 1.85 9.93
N LEU A 76 -6.31 1.55 9.48
CA LEU A 76 -6.04 0.57 8.42
C LEU A 76 -6.30 -0.84 8.97
N THR A 77 -7.34 -1.51 8.51
CA THR A 77 -7.74 -2.84 8.99
C THR A 77 -7.18 -3.98 8.13
N GLY A 78 -6.71 -3.70 6.92
CA GLY A 78 -6.07 -4.72 6.12
C GLY A 78 -5.51 -4.28 4.79
N LEU A 79 -4.70 -5.18 4.23
CA LEU A 79 -4.06 -5.10 2.93
C LEU A 79 -4.33 -6.40 2.20
N ASN A 80 -4.88 -6.35 0.99
CA ASN A 80 -4.99 -7.53 0.12
C ASN A 80 -4.13 -7.33 -1.12
N TYR A 81 -3.38 -8.36 -1.48
CA TYR A 81 -2.47 -8.37 -2.61
C TYR A 81 -3.00 -9.31 -3.68
N ALA A 82 -3.04 -8.84 -4.92
CA ALA A 82 -3.39 -9.66 -6.07
C ALA A 82 -2.41 -9.45 -7.23
N ASP A 83 -2.24 -10.46 -8.07
CA ASP A 83 -1.51 -10.31 -9.32
C ASP A 83 -2.31 -9.53 -10.37
N ALA A 84 -1.70 -9.32 -11.54
CA ALA A 84 -2.31 -8.60 -12.65
C ALA A 84 -3.63 -9.23 -13.17
N ASN A 85 -3.87 -10.51 -12.89
CA ASN A 85 -5.09 -11.22 -13.28
C ASN A 85 -6.15 -11.23 -12.15
N GLY A 86 -5.86 -10.58 -11.02
CA GLY A 86 -6.72 -10.58 -9.84
C GLY A 86 -6.59 -11.83 -8.97
N SER A 87 -5.59 -12.70 -9.22
CA SER A 87 -5.34 -13.86 -8.37
C SER A 87 -4.76 -13.39 -7.04
N VAL A 88 -5.35 -13.84 -5.94
CA VAL A 88 -4.93 -13.43 -4.59
C VAL A 88 -3.54 -13.99 -4.29
N LEU A 89 -2.60 -13.09 -4.02
CA LEU A 89 -1.24 -13.40 -3.59
C LEU A 89 -1.15 -13.52 -2.07
N GLY A 90 -2.03 -12.81 -1.35
CA GLY A 90 -2.16 -12.91 0.09
C GLY A 90 -2.73 -11.67 0.73
N ASN A 91 -2.73 -11.63 2.07
CA ASN A 91 -3.23 -10.50 2.82
C ASN A 91 -2.54 -10.31 4.18
N ILE A 92 -2.74 -9.13 4.73
CA ILE A 92 -2.47 -8.78 6.13
C ILE A 92 -3.73 -8.13 6.67
N ALA A 93 -4.13 -8.49 7.88
CA ALA A 93 -5.24 -7.89 8.61
C ALA A 93 -4.74 -7.38 9.96
N TYR A 94 -5.27 -6.24 10.39
CA TYR A 94 -4.91 -5.58 11.64
C TYR A 94 -6.13 -5.47 12.55
N THR A 95 -5.91 -5.70 13.85
CA THR A 95 -6.91 -5.46 14.89
C THR A 95 -6.43 -4.38 15.84
N TYR A 96 -7.37 -3.68 16.46
CA TYR A 96 -7.11 -2.56 17.34
C TYR A 96 -7.83 -2.77 18.69
N ASN A 97 -7.20 -2.33 19.77
CA ASN A 97 -7.83 -2.28 21.08
C ASN A 97 -8.73 -1.03 21.21
N THR A 98 -9.44 -0.91 22.33
CA THR A 98 -10.34 0.22 22.61
C THR A 98 -9.64 1.58 22.71
N ALA A 99 -8.32 1.62 22.81
CA ALA A 99 -7.52 2.84 22.80
C ALA A 99 -7.01 3.21 21.39
N GLY A 100 -7.43 2.50 20.33
CA GLY A 100 -6.99 2.74 18.96
C GLY A 100 -5.57 2.26 18.67
N GLN A 101 -4.99 1.43 19.54
CA GLN A 101 -3.66 0.86 19.33
C GLN A 101 -3.77 -0.50 18.65
N ARG A 102 -2.92 -0.75 17.65
CA ARG A 102 -2.86 -2.05 16.97
C ARG A 102 -2.54 -3.16 17.98
N SER A 103 -3.46 -4.10 18.14
CA SER A 103 -3.38 -5.22 19.08
C SER A 103 -3.04 -6.55 18.42
N GLY A 104 -3.14 -6.65 17.09
CA GLY A 104 -2.89 -7.90 16.39
C GLY A 104 -2.61 -7.72 14.90
N GLU A 105 -1.97 -8.72 14.34
CA GLU A 105 -1.72 -8.89 12.91
C GLU A 105 -2.02 -10.35 12.54
N SER A 106 -2.78 -10.56 11.48
CA SER A 106 -3.13 -11.88 10.96
C SER A 106 -3.19 -11.84 9.42
N GLY A 107 -3.44 -12.98 8.78
CA GLY A 107 -3.46 -13.09 7.32
C GLY A 107 -2.34 -13.97 6.79
N SER A 108 -2.38 -14.27 5.49
CA SER A 108 -1.45 -15.22 4.86
C SER A 108 -0.02 -14.68 4.76
N LEU A 109 0.16 -13.36 4.87
CA LEU A 109 1.47 -12.69 4.82
C LEU A 109 1.84 -12.02 6.15
N ALA A 110 1.06 -12.24 7.21
CA ALA A 110 1.38 -11.70 8.53
C ALA A 110 2.64 -12.33 9.11
N SER A 111 3.54 -11.50 9.64
CA SER A 111 4.86 -11.96 10.10
C SER A 111 4.83 -12.68 11.47
N ASN A 112 3.66 -12.81 12.11
CA ASN A 112 3.50 -13.44 13.42
C ASN A 112 2.75 -14.78 13.34
N VAL A 113 3.42 -15.82 12.83
CA VAL A 113 3.09 -17.21 13.21
C VAL A 113 3.76 -17.46 14.57
N LEU A 114 3.11 -17.09 15.68
CA LEU A 114 3.50 -17.68 16.96
C LEU A 114 3.22 -19.19 16.87
N PRO A 115 4.19 -20.09 17.16
CA PRO A 115 3.87 -21.50 17.26
C PRO A 115 2.77 -21.70 18.31
N PRO A 116 1.86 -22.69 18.13
CA PRO A 116 0.84 -22.95 19.13
C PRO A 116 1.50 -23.16 20.50
N ALA A 117 0.94 -22.55 21.54
CA ALA A 117 1.37 -22.81 22.90
C ALA A 117 1.25 -24.32 23.15
N ILE A 118 2.36 -24.98 23.52
CA ILE A 118 2.34 -26.39 23.91
C ILE A 118 1.62 -26.47 25.26
N THR A 119 0.30 -26.63 25.27
CA THR A 119 -0.45 -26.97 26.48
C THR A 119 -0.44 -28.48 26.63
N THR A 120 0.68 -29.05 27.07
CA THR A 120 0.66 -30.41 27.63
C THR A 120 0.36 -30.26 29.12
N PRO A 121 -0.86 -30.55 29.60
CA PRO A 121 -1.06 -30.69 31.03
C PRO A 121 -0.26 -31.91 31.49
N ALA A 122 0.64 -31.70 32.45
CA ALA A 122 1.22 -32.80 33.20
C ALA A 122 0.09 -33.48 33.97
N SER A 123 -0.35 -34.65 33.50
CA SER A 123 -1.13 -35.56 34.33
C SER A 123 -0.23 -36.02 35.46
N MET A 124 -0.46 -35.48 36.66
CA MET A 124 -0.06 -36.14 37.89
C MET A 124 -0.91 -37.40 38.04
N THR A 125 -0.25 -38.54 38.18
CA THR A 125 -0.84 -39.71 38.85
C THR A 125 -0.06 -39.95 40.13
N ALA A 126 -0.81 -40.06 41.22
CA ALA A 126 -0.36 -40.33 42.59
C ALA A 126 0.31 -41.70 42.75
#